data_AF-A0A2W2CQK8-F1
#
_entry.id   AF-A0A2W2CQK8-F1
#
_cell.length_a   1.000
_cell.length_b   1.000
_cell.length_c   1.000
_cell.angle_alpha   90.00
_cell.angle_beta   90.00
_cell.angle_gamma   90.00
#
_symmetry.space_group_name_H-M   'P 1'
#
loop_
_entity.id
_entity.type
_entity.pdbx_description
1 polymer ?
#
loop_
_entity_poly.entity_id
_entity_poly.type
_entity_poly.pdbx_seq_one_letter_code
_entity_poly.pdbx_strand_id
1 'polypeptide(L)'
;MLLGMLSTQVGAAVAKQLFGSTSPGGTTTLRLGFAALILLALTRPGLRLGWRAAGLVGAFGLALALMNLAFYAALHRVPLGVAVTIGFAGPLLVSLAGSRRLTDVAWAVLAGGGVLLIGGFGGAGVDPVGLLLCAAIAAGWAGYVLLGKAVSERVPGTRGLALGMAVAALAVLPLGVAGSGGALLDPWTLALGVAVALLSSVLPYSAELSALRRMPARVFAVLLSLEPAIGALVGLLLLGEVLAGWQAVGVACVVGAALGATLVRPNRAARR
;
A
#
# COMPACT_ATOMS: atom_id res chain seq x y z
N MET A 1 7.42 -2.45 13.48
CA MET A 1 6.19 -2.13 12.73
C MET A 1 5.98 -0.62 12.64
N LEU A 2 5.80 0.12 13.75
CA LEU A 2 5.68 1.60 13.72
C LEU A 2 6.82 2.30 13.00
N LEU A 3 8.07 1.93 13.29
CA LEU A 3 9.25 2.44 12.54
C LEU A 3 9.19 2.11 11.04
N GLY A 4 8.62 0.96 10.66
CA GLY A 4 8.44 0.57 9.26
C GLY A 4 7.34 1.38 8.56
N MET A 5 6.23 1.64 9.24
CA MET A 5 5.16 2.52 8.75
C MET A 5 5.67 3.94 8.57
N LEU A 6 6.34 4.49 9.58
CA LEU A 6 6.99 5.80 9.48
C LEU A 6 7.98 5.83 8.32
N SER A 7 8.85 4.82 8.19
CA SER A 7 9.80 4.71 7.08
C SER A 7 9.10 4.65 5.71
N THR A 8 7.94 3.98 5.62
CA THR A 8 7.15 3.90 4.38
C THR A 8 6.59 5.25 4.01
N GLN A 9 5.93 5.93 4.96
CA GLN A 9 5.26 7.19 4.72
C GLN A 9 6.26 8.33 4.50
N VAL A 10 7.33 8.39 5.29
CA VAL A 10 8.45 9.30 5.07
C VAL A 10 9.10 9.01 3.71
N GLY A 11 9.34 7.75 3.37
CA GLY A 11 9.87 7.37 2.07
C GLY A 11 8.95 7.75 0.90
N ALA A 12 7.62 7.65 1.07
CA ALA A 12 6.64 8.08 0.07
C ALA A 12 6.61 9.60 -0.09
N ALA A 13 6.68 10.37 1.01
CA ALA A 13 6.77 11.83 0.99
C ALA A 13 8.08 12.32 0.37
N VAL A 14 9.20 11.72 0.76
CA VAL A 14 10.53 11.97 0.19
C VAL A 14 10.55 11.61 -1.30
N ALA A 15 9.93 10.51 -1.70
CA ALA A 15 9.76 10.18 -3.12
C ALA A 15 8.92 11.22 -3.86
N LYS A 16 7.82 11.71 -3.26
CA LYS A 16 6.98 12.75 -3.86
C LYS A 16 7.76 14.06 -4.08
N GLN A 17 8.65 14.43 -3.16
CA GLN A 17 9.49 15.63 -3.29
C GLN A 17 10.65 15.43 -4.28
N LEU A 18 11.42 14.35 -4.13
CA LEU A 18 12.61 14.07 -4.95
C LEU A 18 12.26 13.76 -6.41
N PHE A 19 11.12 13.08 -6.63
CA PHE A 19 10.66 12.74 -7.96
C PHE A 19 9.55 13.67 -8.46
N GLY A 20 9.34 14.84 -7.86
CA GLY A 20 8.41 15.84 -8.39
C GLY A 20 8.72 16.25 -9.85
N SER A 21 9.96 16.03 -10.30
CA SER A 21 10.44 16.23 -11.67
C SER A 21 10.44 14.97 -12.56
N THR A 22 10.20 13.78 -11.99
CA THR A 22 10.25 12.49 -12.71
C THR A 22 8.84 11.90 -12.80
N SER A 23 8.48 11.26 -13.93
CA SER A 23 7.14 10.69 -14.06
C SER A 23 6.81 9.66 -12.95
N PRO A 24 5.54 9.56 -12.49
CA PRO A 24 5.10 8.55 -11.51
C PRO A 24 5.49 7.12 -11.87
N GLY A 25 5.47 6.81 -13.18
CA GLY A 25 5.89 5.52 -13.70
C GLY A 25 7.38 5.25 -13.47
N GLY A 26 8.24 6.26 -13.64
CA GLY A 26 9.68 6.14 -13.42
C GLY A 26 10.04 5.90 -11.96
N THR A 27 9.45 6.67 -11.03
CA THR A 27 9.63 6.50 -9.58
C THR A 27 9.21 5.10 -9.13
N THR A 28 8.04 4.66 -9.60
CA THR A 28 7.49 3.35 -9.26
C THR A 28 8.39 2.23 -9.81
N THR A 29 8.88 2.38 -11.05
CA THR A 29 9.81 1.44 -11.69
C THR A 29 11.12 1.30 -10.92
N LEU A 30 11.77 2.41 -10.56
CA LEU A 30 13.02 2.37 -9.80
C LEU A 30 12.82 1.72 -8.44
N ARG A 31 11.76 2.11 -7.72
CA ARG A 31 11.48 1.59 -6.39
C ARG A 31 11.20 0.09 -6.39
N LEU A 32 10.29 -0.36 -7.25
CA LEU A 32 9.95 -1.79 -7.36
C LEU A 32 11.08 -2.60 -7.99
N GLY A 33 11.80 -2.04 -8.96
CA GLY A 33 12.96 -2.67 -9.59
C GLY A 33 14.08 -2.95 -8.61
N PHE A 34 14.52 -1.94 -7.86
CA PHE A 34 15.56 -2.12 -6.84
C PHE A 34 15.09 -3.01 -5.69
N ALA A 35 13.85 -2.87 -5.23
CA ALA A 35 13.29 -3.76 -4.20
C ALA A 35 13.27 -5.22 -4.67
N ALA A 36 12.85 -5.47 -5.92
CA ALA A 36 12.88 -6.79 -6.53
C ALA A 36 14.30 -7.34 -6.64
N LEU A 37 15.26 -6.55 -7.14
CA LEU A 37 16.66 -6.96 -7.26
C LEU A 37 17.27 -7.34 -5.90
N ILE A 38 17.07 -6.51 -4.88
CA ILE A 38 17.58 -6.77 -3.53
C ILE A 38 16.95 -8.04 -2.95
N LEU A 39 15.63 -8.20 -3.08
CA LEU A 39 14.95 -9.40 -2.58
C LEU A 39 15.36 -10.66 -3.34
N LEU A 40 15.54 -10.59 -4.67
CA LEU A 40 16.05 -11.71 -5.47
C LEU A 40 17.48 -12.06 -5.07
N ALA A 41 18.34 -11.08 -4.82
CA ALA A 41 19.72 -11.28 -4.40
C ALA A 41 19.82 -11.93 -3.01
N LEU A 42 18.99 -11.49 -2.05
CA LEU A 42 18.95 -12.00 -0.68
C LEU A 42 18.31 -13.39 -0.59
N THR A 43 17.21 -13.62 -1.32
CA THR A 43 16.42 -14.84 -1.17
C THR A 43 16.79 -15.95 -2.17
N ARG A 44 17.54 -15.60 -3.23
CA ARG A 44 17.93 -16.47 -4.36
C ARG A 44 16.84 -17.51 -4.68
N PRO A 45 15.61 -17.07 -5.02
CA PRO A 45 14.50 -17.98 -5.19
C PRO A 45 14.74 -18.83 -6.43
N GLY A 46 14.61 -20.16 -6.30
CA GLY A 46 14.57 -21.02 -7.48
C GLY A 46 13.35 -20.68 -8.33
N LEU A 47 13.53 -20.50 -9.64
CA LEU A 47 12.48 -20.15 -10.60
C LEU A 47 11.49 -21.30 -10.89
N ARG A 48 11.69 -22.47 -10.27
CA ARG A 48 10.84 -23.65 -10.47
C ARG A 48 9.54 -23.52 -9.66
N LEU A 49 8.54 -22.87 -10.24
CA LEU A 49 7.16 -22.91 -9.76
C LEU A 49 6.28 -23.72 -10.71
N GLY A 50 5.33 -24.46 -10.15
CA GLY A 50 4.25 -25.05 -10.96
C GLY A 50 3.39 -23.94 -11.57
N TRP A 51 2.76 -24.22 -12.73
CA TRP A 51 2.02 -23.24 -13.52
C TRP A 51 0.95 -22.46 -12.71
N ARG A 52 0.26 -23.14 -11.79
CA ARG A 52 -0.76 -22.52 -10.91
C ARG A 52 -0.16 -21.54 -9.90
N ALA A 53 1.03 -21.84 -9.40
CA ALA A 53 1.73 -20.96 -8.47
C ALA A 53 2.34 -19.76 -9.21
N ALA A 54 2.85 -19.97 -10.42
CA ALA A 54 3.29 -18.89 -11.30
C ALA A 54 2.16 -17.92 -11.65
N GLY A 55 0.97 -18.42 -12.01
CA GLY A 55 -0.20 -17.57 -12.29
C GLY A 55 -0.64 -16.72 -11.10
N LEU A 56 -0.63 -17.29 -9.88
CA LEU A 56 -0.93 -16.53 -8.66
C LEU A 56 0.11 -15.48 -8.33
N VAL A 57 1.40 -15.81 -8.44
CA VAL A 57 2.49 -14.86 -8.23
C VAL A 57 2.42 -13.74 -9.26
N GLY A 58 2.06 -14.07 -10.51
CA GLY A 58 1.79 -13.11 -11.58
C GLY A 58 0.68 -12.13 -11.21
N ALA A 59 -0.49 -12.65 -10.83
CA ALA A 59 -1.63 -11.83 -10.40
C ALA A 59 -1.29 -10.97 -9.17
N PHE A 60 -0.56 -11.52 -8.20
CA PHE A 60 -0.11 -10.80 -7.02
C PHE A 60 0.86 -9.66 -7.38
N GLY A 61 1.80 -9.89 -8.30
CA GLY A 61 2.68 -8.86 -8.82
C GLY A 61 1.93 -7.77 -9.61
N LEU A 62 0.92 -8.14 -10.40
CA LEU A 62 0.08 -7.17 -11.11
C LEU A 62 -0.75 -6.30 -10.15
N ALA A 63 -1.30 -6.89 -9.08
CA ALA A 63 -1.98 -6.13 -8.04
C ALA A 63 -1.03 -5.14 -7.34
N LEU A 64 0.20 -5.56 -7.04
CA LEU A 64 1.26 -4.69 -6.52
C LEU A 64 1.61 -3.56 -7.48
N ALA A 65 1.75 -3.85 -8.77
CA ALA A 65 2.04 -2.85 -9.80
C ALA A 65 0.91 -1.80 -9.88
N LEU A 66 -0.34 -2.25 -9.99
CA LEU A 66 -1.52 -1.38 -10.05
C LEU A 66 -1.60 -0.48 -8.81
N MET A 67 -1.51 -1.09 -7.62
CA MET A 67 -1.57 -0.39 -6.34
C MET A 67 -0.55 0.74 -6.28
N ASN A 68 0.71 0.46 -6.62
CA ASN A 68 1.79 1.45 -6.50
C ASN A 68 1.72 2.53 -7.56
N LEU A 69 1.43 2.17 -8.81
CA LEU A 69 1.30 3.14 -9.89
C LEU A 69 0.12 4.09 -9.62
N ALA A 70 -1.02 3.54 -9.20
CA ALA A 70 -2.19 4.33 -8.84
C ALA A 70 -1.92 5.23 -7.64
N PHE A 71 -1.14 4.75 -6.65
CA PHE A 71 -0.76 5.54 -5.48
C PHE A 71 0.03 6.78 -5.87
N TYR A 72 1.13 6.63 -6.61
CA TYR A 72 1.91 7.78 -7.03
C TYR A 72 1.14 8.71 -7.98
N ALA A 73 0.34 8.15 -8.90
CA ALA A 73 -0.53 8.96 -9.76
C ALA A 73 -1.59 9.75 -8.96
N ALA A 74 -2.11 9.18 -7.86
CA ALA A 74 -3.07 9.85 -6.98
C ALA A 74 -2.41 10.99 -6.20
N LEU A 75 -1.14 10.83 -5.76
CA LEU A 75 -0.42 11.86 -5.01
C LEU A 75 -0.22 13.16 -5.80
N HIS A 76 -0.26 13.13 -7.14
CA HIS A 76 -0.23 14.35 -7.96
C HIS A 76 -1.54 15.14 -7.93
N ARG A 77 -2.64 14.53 -7.49
CA ARG A 77 -4.00 15.09 -7.55
C ARG A 77 -4.65 15.26 -6.19
N VAL A 78 -4.21 14.47 -5.22
CA VAL A 78 -4.89 14.32 -3.93
C VAL A 78 -3.84 14.27 -2.81
N PRO A 79 -4.14 14.84 -1.63
CA PRO A 79 -3.25 14.76 -0.47
C PRO A 79 -2.89 13.32 -0.07
N LEU A 80 -1.68 13.14 0.46
CA LEU A 80 -1.15 11.85 0.91
C LEU A 80 -2.09 11.17 1.92
N GLY A 81 -2.59 11.93 2.89
CA GLY A 81 -3.51 11.41 3.91
C GLY A 81 -4.76 10.79 3.29
N VAL A 82 -5.38 11.48 2.33
CA VAL A 82 -6.58 10.99 1.64
C VAL A 82 -6.28 9.71 0.84
N ALA A 83 -5.20 9.69 0.07
CA ALA A 83 -4.84 8.52 -0.74
C ALA A 83 -4.62 7.28 0.11
N VAL A 84 -3.92 7.43 1.24
CA VAL A 84 -3.66 6.33 2.19
C VAL A 84 -4.96 5.88 2.85
N THR A 85 -5.82 6.80 3.29
CA THR A 85 -7.08 6.45 3.94
C THR A 85 -8.02 5.66 3.04
N ILE A 86 -8.22 6.12 1.80
CA ILE A 86 -9.08 5.42 0.84
C ILE A 86 -8.45 4.08 0.46
N GLY A 87 -7.14 4.03 0.24
CA GLY A 87 -6.42 2.78 -0.02
C GLY A 87 -6.61 1.76 1.11
N PHE A 88 -6.54 2.21 2.36
CA PHE A 88 -6.70 1.38 3.54
C PHE A 88 -8.13 0.86 3.75
N ALA A 89 -9.13 1.56 3.21
CA ALA A 89 -10.51 1.10 3.26
C ALA A 89 -10.72 -0.22 2.49
N GLY A 90 -9.94 -0.48 1.44
CA GLY A 90 -10.03 -1.72 0.65
C GLY A 90 -9.85 -3.00 1.49
N PRO A 91 -8.71 -3.18 2.17
CA PRO A 91 -8.48 -4.30 3.09
C PRO A 91 -9.50 -4.40 4.22
N LEU A 92 -9.91 -3.25 4.78
CA LEU A 92 -10.93 -3.21 5.83
C LEU A 92 -12.24 -3.79 5.33
N LEU A 93 -12.71 -3.38 4.15
CA LEU A 93 -13.92 -3.90 3.53
C LEU A 93 -13.81 -5.40 3.22
N VAL A 94 -12.69 -5.86 2.68
CA VAL A 94 -12.44 -7.31 2.46
C VAL A 94 -12.53 -8.09 3.77
N SER A 95 -11.98 -7.54 4.86
CA SER A 95 -12.00 -8.20 6.16
C SER A 95 -13.42 -8.29 6.76
N LEU A 96 -14.30 -7.34 6.41
CA LEU A 96 -15.67 -7.23 6.92
C LEU A 96 -16.67 -8.01 6.04
N ALA A 97 -16.42 -8.14 4.74
CA ALA A 97 -17.30 -8.81 3.78
C ALA A 97 -17.63 -10.27 4.13
N GLY A 98 -16.74 -10.96 4.87
CA GLY A 98 -16.96 -12.34 5.33
C GLY A 98 -17.73 -12.48 6.66
N SER A 99 -18.13 -11.37 7.28
CA SER A 99 -18.74 -11.38 8.61
C SER A 99 -20.26 -11.23 8.56
N ARG A 100 -20.97 -12.03 9.36
CA ARG A 100 -22.44 -11.98 9.49
C ARG A 100 -22.92 -11.17 10.70
N ARG A 101 -22.02 -10.44 11.36
CA ARG A 101 -22.34 -9.66 12.57
C ARG A 101 -22.79 -8.25 12.19
N LEU A 102 -23.91 -7.80 12.76
CA LEU A 102 -24.41 -6.43 12.59
C LEU A 102 -23.36 -5.37 12.98
N THR A 103 -22.51 -5.67 13.96
CA THR A 103 -21.38 -4.81 14.35
C THR A 103 -20.38 -4.61 13.23
N ASP A 104 -20.07 -5.65 12.46
CA ASP A 104 -19.10 -5.59 11.37
C ASP A 104 -19.69 -4.81 10.17
N VAL A 105 -21.01 -4.89 9.98
CA VAL A 105 -21.74 -4.03 9.02
C VAL A 105 -21.70 -2.57 9.45
N ALA A 106 -21.92 -2.27 10.74
CA ALA A 106 -21.84 -0.90 11.24
C ALA A 106 -20.44 -0.28 11.02
N TRP A 107 -19.37 -1.06 11.25
CA TRP A 107 -18.00 -0.60 10.96
C TRP A 107 -17.74 -0.42 9.47
N ALA A 108 -18.28 -1.30 8.62
CA ALA A 108 -18.17 -1.16 7.17
C ALA A 108 -18.87 0.12 6.68
N VAL A 109 -20.07 0.41 7.21
CA VAL A 109 -20.82 1.63 6.91
C VAL A 109 -20.07 2.86 7.40
N LEU A 110 -19.47 2.82 8.60
CA LEU A 110 -18.68 3.93 9.13
C LEU A 110 -17.44 4.22 8.26
N ALA A 111 -16.73 3.17 7.85
CA ALA A 111 -15.57 3.31 6.95
C ALA A 111 -16.00 3.83 5.57
N GLY A 112 -17.09 3.29 5.01
CA GLY A 112 -17.66 3.76 3.75
C GLY A 112 -18.09 5.22 3.83
N GLY A 113 -18.77 5.62 4.91
CA GLY A 113 -19.14 7.00 5.20
C GLY A 113 -17.93 7.93 5.32
N GLY A 114 -16.87 7.49 5.98
CA GLY A 114 -15.60 8.23 6.05
C GLY A 114 -14.96 8.44 4.68
N VAL A 115 -14.95 7.41 3.82
CA VAL A 115 -14.45 7.51 2.44
C VAL A 115 -15.33 8.43 1.59
N LEU A 116 -16.65 8.37 1.73
CA LEU A 116 -17.58 9.25 1.03
C LEU A 116 -17.45 10.71 1.48
N LEU A 117 -17.23 10.93 2.78
CA LEU A 117 -16.94 12.25 3.32
C LEU A 117 -15.63 12.79 2.73
N ILE A 118 -14.60 11.93 2.62
CA ILE A 118 -13.33 12.25 1.96
C ILE A 118 -13.51 12.52 0.44
N GLY A 119 -14.50 11.89 -0.18
CA GLY A 119 -14.85 12.12 -1.59
C GLY A 119 -15.55 13.45 -1.85
N GLY A 120 -15.95 14.19 -0.81
CA GLY A 120 -16.54 15.52 -0.95
C GLY A 120 -18.03 15.53 -1.29
N PHE A 121 -18.85 14.72 -0.61
CA PHE A 121 -20.30 14.93 -0.58
C PHE A 121 -20.61 16.34 -0.02
N GLY A 122 -20.73 17.34 -0.90
CA GLY A 122 -20.97 18.74 -0.51
C GLY A 122 -20.40 19.84 -1.42
N GLY A 123 -19.76 19.52 -2.56
CA GLY A 123 -19.45 20.53 -3.60
C GLY A 123 -18.06 21.19 -3.52
N ALA A 124 -17.14 20.67 -2.69
CA ALA A 124 -15.76 21.17 -2.61
C ALA A 124 -14.72 20.10 -3.02
N GLY A 125 -14.27 20.16 -4.28
CA GLY A 125 -12.83 20.24 -4.59
C GLY A 125 -11.94 19.00 -4.57
N VAL A 126 -12.42 17.78 -4.79
CA VAL A 126 -11.53 16.62 -5.04
C VAL A 126 -11.58 16.24 -6.52
N ASP A 127 -10.42 16.14 -7.16
CA ASP A 127 -10.30 15.68 -8.56
C ASP A 127 -10.93 14.28 -8.71
N PRO A 128 -11.99 14.11 -9.52
CA PRO A 128 -12.63 12.81 -9.76
C PRO A 128 -11.64 11.74 -10.24
N VAL A 129 -10.61 12.14 -10.99
CA VAL A 129 -9.56 11.23 -11.45
C VAL A 129 -8.70 10.76 -10.27
N GLY A 130 -8.40 11.67 -9.33
CA GLY A 130 -7.72 11.34 -8.09
C GLY A 130 -8.51 10.33 -7.24
N LEU A 131 -9.83 10.48 -7.16
CA LEU A 131 -10.70 9.55 -6.43
C LEU A 131 -10.74 8.17 -7.11
N LEU A 132 -10.82 8.12 -8.44
CA LEU A 132 -10.75 6.87 -9.21
C LEU A 132 -9.41 6.15 -8.99
N LEU A 133 -8.31 6.89 -8.96
CA LEU A 133 -6.99 6.34 -8.63
C LEU A 133 -6.96 5.82 -7.20
N CYS A 134 -7.55 6.53 -6.24
CA CYS A 134 -7.66 6.04 -4.87
C CYS A 134 -8.49 4.75 -4.76
N ALA A 135 -9.56 4.62 -5.54
CA ALA A 135 -10.31 3.38 -5.64
C ALA A 135 -9.46 2.24 -6.26
N ALA A 136 -8.62 2.54 -7.25
CA ALA A 136 -7.67 1.58 -7.80
C ALA A 136 -6.60 1.15 -6.77
N ILE A 137 -6.13 2.07 -5.91
CA ILE A 137 -5.26 1.74 -4.77
C ILE A 137 -5.97 0.75 -3.84
N ALA A 138 -7.22 1.04 -3.46
CA ALA A 138 -8.01 0.20 -2.56
C ALA A 138 -8.24 -1.21 -3.16
N ALA A 139 -8.54 -1.29 -4.46
CA ALA A 139 -8.69 -2.55 -5.18
C ALA A 139 -7.35 -3.32 -5.27
N GLY A 140 -6.24 -2.62 -5.55
CA GLY A 140 -4.90 -3.20 -5.58
C GLY A 140 -4.49 -3.76 -4.21
N TRP A 141 -4.75 -3.03 -3.13
CA TRP A 141 -4.52 -3.49 -1.76
C TRP A 141 -5.40 -4.68 -1.37
N ALA A 142 -6.69 -4.65 -1.70
CA ALA A 142 -7.60 -5.78 -1.51
C ALA A 142 -7.10 -7.04 -2.24
N GLY A 143 -6.69 -6.88 -3.50
CA GLY A 143 -6.07 -7.93 -4.31
C GLY A 143 -4.78 -8.44 -3.69
N TYR A 144 -3.91 -7.54 -3.22
CA TYR A 144 -2.66 -7.89 -2.52
C TYR A 144 -2.94 -8.76 -1.28
N VAL A 145 -3.92 -8.42 -0.45
CA VAL A 145 -4.27 -9.21 0.74
C VAL A 145 -4.78 -10.60 0.37
N LEU A 146 -5.72 -10.68 -0.58
CA LEU A 146 -6.33 -11.95 -1.00
C LEU A 146 -5.33 -12.87 -1.72
N LEU A 147 -4.62 -12.33 -2.71
CA LEU A 147 -3.64 -13.07 -3.49
C LEU A 147 -2.38 -13.37 -2.67
N GLY A 148 -1.96 -12.45 -1.80
CA GLY A 148 -0.81 -12.65 -0.91
C GLY A 148 -1.01 -13.82 0.04
N LYS A 149 -2.23 -14.01 0.55
CA LYS A 149 -2.59 -15.21 1.32
C LYS A 149 -2.50 -16.49 0.47
N ALA A 150 -3.06 -16.46 -0.75
CA ALA A 150 -3.01 -17.62 -1.64
C ALA A 150 -1.58 -17.98 -2.09
N VAL A 151 -0.72 -16.96 -2.26
CA VAL A 151 0.70 -17.13 -2.59
C VAL A 151 1.47 -17.69 -1.40
N SER A 152 1.23 -17.21 -0.17
CA SER A 152 1.95 -17.68 1.02
C SER A 152 1.61 -19.14 1.38
N GLU A 153 0.39 -19.59 1.09
CA GLU A 153 -0.03 -20.98 1.26
C GLU A 153 0.62 -21.94 0.24
N ARG A 154 1.00 -21.45 -0.94
CA ARG A 154 1.49 -22.27 -2.07
C ARG A 154 2.98 -22.12 -2.35
N VAL A 155 3.60 -21.02 -1.91
CA VAL A 155 5.00 -20.69 -2.16
C VAL A 155 5.70 -20.47 -0.81
N PRO A 156 6.56 -21.39 -0.37
CA PRO A 156 7.21 -21.30 0.93
C PRO A 156 8.14 -20.08 1.05
N GLY A 157 8.08 -19.44 2.22
CA GLY A 157 9.01 -18.39 2.62
C GLY A 157 8.82 -17.07 1.87
N THR A 158 9.92 -16.32 1.73
CA THR A 158 9.94 -14.99 1.08
C THR A 158 9.97 -15.05 -0.44
N ARG A 159 9.99 -16.25 -1.04
CA ARG A 159 10.07 -16.46 -2.49
C ARG A 159 8.87 -15.90 -3.24
N GLY A 160 7.66 -16.09 -2.70
CA GLY A 160 6.43 -15.58 -3.31
C GLY A 160 6.40 -14.06 -3.41
N LEU A 161 6.88 -13.38 -2.36
CA LEU A 161 7.00 -11.91 -2.36
C LEU A 161 8.09 -11.43 -3.33
N ALA A 162 9.27 -12.04 -3.31
CA ALA A 162 10.37 -11.65 -4.18
C ALA A 162 10.00 -11.76 -5.67
N LEU A 163 9.35 -12.86 -6.06
CA LEU A 163 8.89 -13.06 -7.43
C LEU A 163 7.71 -12.16 -7.79
N GLY A 164 6.77 -11.92 -6.86
CA GLY A 164 5.68 -10.96 -7.06
C GLY A 164 6.20 -9.55 -7.30
N MET A 165 7.20 -9.11 -6.53
CA MET A 165 7.86 -7.82 -6.74
C MET A 165 8.60 -7.76 -8.09
N ALA A 166 9.23 -8.85 -8.51
CA ALA A 166 9.87 -8.91 -9.82
C ALA A 166 8.84 -8.76 -10.96
N VAL A 167 7.70 -9.45 -10.87
CA VAL A 167 6.59 -9.28 -11.82
C VAL A 167 6.08 -7.84 -11.81
N ALA A 168 5.89 -7.26 -10.62
CA ALA A 168 5.42 -5.90 -10.49
C ALA A 168 6.40 -4.88 -11.12
N ALA A 169 7.70 -5.06 -10.89
CA ALA A 169 8.74 -4.24 -11.50
C ALA A 169 8.72 -4.35 -13.03
N LEU A 170 8.62 -5.57 -13.56
CA LEU A 170 8.53 -5.79 -15.02
C LEU A 170 7.26 -5.19 -15.63
N ALA A 171 6.13 -5.26 -14.92
CA ALA A 171 4.86 -4.70 -15.39
C ALA A 171 4.89 -3.17 -15.46
N VAL A 172 5.58 -2.50 -14.54
CA VAL A 172 5.68 -1.03 -14.52
C VAL A 172 6.83 -0.51 -15.38
N LEU A 173 7.87 -1.32 -15.64
CA LEU A 173 9.03 -0.98 -16.46
C LEU A 173 8.68 -0.26 -17.80
N PRO A 174 7.77 -0.77 -18.66
CA PRO A 174 7.46 -0.09 -19.93
C PRO A 174 6.84 1.29 -19.71
N LEU A 175 6.03 1.46 -18.66
CA LEU A 175 5.43 2.74 -18.29
C LEU A 175 6.47 3.72 -17.73
N GLY A 176 7.44 3.21 -16.97
CA GLY A 176 8.58 4.00 -16.51
C GLY A 176 9.45 4.48 -17.67
N VAL A 177 9.80 3.58 -18.59
CA VAL A 177 10.60 3.91 -19.77
C VAL A 177 9.87 4.90 -20.68
N ALA A 178 8.57 4.72 -20.90
CA ALA A 178 7.76 5.65 -21.70
C ALA A 178 7.62 7.03 -21.04
N GLY A 179 7.45 7.09 -19.71
CA GLY A 179 7.22 8.34 -18.99
C GLY A 179 8.49 9.13 -18.61
N SER A 180 9.61 8.44 -18.38
CA SER A 180 10.86 9.06 -17.91
C SER A 180 12.04 8.88 -18.86
N GLY A 181 11.94 7.99 -19.87
CA GLY A 181 12.96 7.82 -20.91
C GLY A 181 14.37 7.63 -20.35
N GLY A 182 15.33 8.39 -20.90
CA GLY A 182 16.74 8.37 -20.50
C GLY A 182 17.02 8.92 -19.10
N ALA A 183 16.09 9.64 -18.46
CA ALA A 183 16.27 10.14 -17.09
C ALA A 183 16.35 8.99 -16.06
N LEU A 184 15.87 7.79 -16.41
CA LEU A 184 16.04 6.59 -15.59
C LEU A 184 17.49 6.09 -15.52
N LEU A 185 18.33 6.48 -16.48
CA LEU A 185 19.74 6.08 -16.56
C LEU A 185 20.67 7.11 -15.93
N ASP A 186 20.13 8.23 -15.46
CA ASP A 186 20.90 9.25 -14.79
C ASP A 186 21.44 8.72 -13.44
N PRO A 187 22.77 8.75 -13.20
CA PRO A 187 23.38 8.18 -11.99
C PRO A 187 22.81 8.74 -10.69
N TRP A 188 22.44 10.02 -10.67
CA TRP A 188 21.82 10.66 -9.50
C TRP A 188 20.41 10.11 -9.23
N THR A 189 19.60 9.98 -10.28
CA THR A 189 18.26 9.40 -10.24
C THR A 189 18.29 7.92 -9.80
N LEU A 190 19.28 7.16 -10.26
CA LEU A 190 19.53 5.79 -9.82
C LEU A 190 19.90 5.72 -8.33
N ALA A 191 20.81 6.57 -7.84
CA ALA A 191 21.20 6.61 -6.44
C ALA A 191 20.02 6.95 -5.51
N LEU A 192 19.20 7.92 -5.90
CA LEU A 192 17.96 8.26 -5.18
C LEU A 192 16.95 7.11 -5.23
N GLY A 193 16.80 6.44 -6.39
CA GLY A 193 15.97 5.25 -6.54
C GLY A 193 16.36 4.12 -5.58
N VAL A 194 17.67 3.87 -5.40
CA VAL A 194 18.18 2.90 -4.44
C VAL A 194 17.86 3.32 -3.00
N ALA A 195 18.13 4.58 -2.64
CA ALA A 195 17.85 5.09 -1.31
C ALA A 195 16.35 4.97 -0.96
N VAL A 196 15.47 5.42 -1.86
CA VAL A 196 14.01 5.31 -1.67
C VAL A 196 13.56 3.85 -1.63
N ALA A 197 14.11 2.96 -2.46
CA ALA A 197 13.75 1.54 -2.42
C ALA A 197 14.14 0.88 -1.08
N LEU A 198 15.31 1.23 -0.53
CA LEU A 198 15.75 0.74 0.77
C LEU A 198 14.87 1.27 1.91
N LEU A 199 14.61 2.58 1.93
CA LEU A 199 13.81 3.26 2.95
C LEU A 199 12.32 2.91 2.89
N SER A 200 11.74 2.81 1.69
CA SER A 200 10.29 2.74 1.48
C SER A 200 9.79 1.33 1.11
N SER A 201 10.68 0.39 0.77
CA SER A 201 10.25 -0.97 0.37
C SER A 201 10.99 -2.06 1.14
N VAL A 202 12.33 -2.08 1.13
CA VAL A 202 13.07 -3.18 1.77
C VAL A 202 12.89 -3.17 3.28
N LEU A 203 13.08 -2.02 3.94
CA LEU A 203 12.89 -1.90 5.39
C LEU A 203 11.45 -2.14 5.82
N PRO A 204 10.41 -1.52 5.19
CA PRO A 204 9.03 -1.72 5.60
C PRO A 204 8.52 -3.12 5.37
N TYR A 205 8.72 -3.71 4.18
CA TYR A 205 8.25 -5.07 3.92
C TYR A 205 8.95 -6.09 4.83
N SER A 206 10.23 -5.90 5.13
CA SER A 206 10.95 -6.75 6.09
C SER A 206 10.40 -6.58 7.51
N ALA A 207 10.12 -5.36 7.93
CA ALA A 207 9.54 -5.07 9.24
C ALA A 207 8.10 -5.57 9.37
N GLU A 208 7.31 -5.49 8.29
CA GLU A 208 5.92 -5.94 8.21
C GLU A 208 5.84 -7.47 8.24
N LEU A 209 6.66 -8.15 7.43
CA LEU A 209 6.78 -9.62 7.47
C LEU A 209 7.30 -10.11 8.83
N SER A 210 8.25 -9.39 9.44
CA SER A 210 8.74 -9.72 10.77
C SER A 210 7.67 -9.51 11.85
N ALA A 211 6.86 -8.45 11.74
CA ALA A 211 5.74 -8.19 12.64
C ALA A 211 4.65 -9.26 12.51
N LEU A 212 4.28 -9.63 11.28
CA LEU A 212 3.34 -10.73 10.99
C LEU A 212 3.76 -12.06 11.64
N ARG A 213 5.08 -12.31 11.75
CA ARG A 213 5.62 -13.55 12.34
C ARG A 213 5.77 -13.51 13.86
N ARG A 214 5.85 -12.32 14.46
CA ARG A 214 6.22 -12.15 15.89
C ARG A 214 5.13 -11.52 16.74
N MET A 215 4.11 -10.93 16.14
CA MET A 215 3.03 -10.23 16.85
C MET A 215 1.72 -11.00 16.78
N PRO A 216 0.90 -10.96 17.84
CA PRO A 216 -0.48 -11.40 17.76
C PRO A 216 -1.22 -10.62 16.67
N ALA A 217 -2.02 -11.31 15.85
CA ALA A 217 -2.76 -10.71 14.73
C ALA A 217 -3.58 -9.47 15.12
N ARG A 218 -4.06 -9.41 16.37
CA ARG A 218 -4.78 -8.26 16.93
C ARG A 218 -3.90 -7.02 17.06
N VAL A 219 -2.68 -7.17 17.55
CA VAL A 219 -1.72 -6.05 17.71
C VAL A 219 -1.28 -5.56 16.33
N PHE A 220 -1.03 -6.47 15.40
CA PHE A 220 -0.70 -6.13 14.01
C PHE A 220 -1.83 -5.33 13.36
N ALA A 221 -3.08 -5.78 13.46
CA ALA A 221 -4.23 -5.09 12.88
C ALA A 221 -4.49 -3.70 13.51
N VAL A 222 -4.30 -3.55 14.83
CA VAL A 222 -4.38 -2.24 15.49
C VAL A 222 -3.29 -1.30 14.99
N LEU A 223 -2.05 -1.76 14.89
CA LEU A 223 -0.95 -0.95 14.37
C LEU A 223 -1.20 -0.55 12.91
N LEU A 224 -1.72 -1.48 12.09
CA LEU A 224 -2.06 -1.22 10.69
C LEU A 224 -3.17 -0.16 10.56
N SER A 225 -4.13 -0.13 11.48
CA SER A 225 -5.20 0.88 11.49
C SER A 225 -4.70 2.32 11.76
N LEU A 226 -3.49 2.49 12.27
CA LEU A 226 -2.87 3.82 12.49
C LEU A 226 -2.23 4.38 11.23
N GLU A 227 -2.03 3.57 10.19
CA GLU A 227 -1.35 3.95 8.96
C GLU A 227 -1.97 5.18 8.25
N PRO A 228 -3.32 5.33 8.17
CA PRO A 228 -3.95 6.53 7.65
C PRO A 228 -3.64 7.80 8.45
N ALA A 229 -3.63 7.69 9.79
CA ALA A 229 -3.32 8.82 10.66
C ALA A 229 -1.85 9.25 10.53
N ILE A 230 -0.93 8.28 10.47
CA ILE A 230 0.49 8.52 10.22
C ILE A 230 0.67 9.16 8.82
N GLY A 231 -0.03 8.66 7.80
CA GLY A 231 0.00 9.22 6.45
C GLY A 231 -0.46 10.68 6.40
N ALA A 232 -1.55 11.01 7.09
CA ALA A 232 -2.03 12.38 7.21
C ALA A 232 -1.03 13.29 7.96
N LEU A 233 -0.45 12.80 9.06
CA LEU A 233 0.56 13.55 9.82
C LEU A 233 1.82 13.80 9.00
N VAL A 234 2.31 12.80 8.27
CA VAL A 234 3.46 12.93 7.38
C VAL A 234 3.17 13.88 6.23
N GLY A 235 1.97 13.82 5.65
CA GLY A 235 1.51 14.78 4.63
C GLY A 235 1.52 16.22 5.15
N LEU A 236 1.03 16.43 6.37
CA LEU A 236 1.06 17.75 7.01
C LEU A 236 2.49 18.24 7.28
N LEU A 237 3.31 17.41 7.95
CA LEU A 237 4.63 17.81 8.45
C LEU A 237 5.70 17.92 7.36
N LEU A 238 5.70 17.00 6.39
CA LEU A 238 6.73 16.96 5.35
C LEU A 238 6.29 17.61 4.04
N LEU A 239 5.00 17.53 3.68
CA LEU A 239 4.48 18.05 2.43
C LEU A 239 3.70 19.37 2.59
N GLY A 240 3.44 19.82 3.82
CA GLY A 240 2.64 21.01 4.09
C GLY A 240 1.16 20.85 3.73
N GLU A 241 0.68 19.60 3.57
CA GLU A 241 -0.69 19.32 3.13
C GLU A 241 -1.68 19.45 4.28
N VAL A 242 -2.41 20.57 4.32
CA VAL A 242 -3.47 20.78 5.30
C VAL A 242 -4.74 20.08 4.82
N LEU A 243 -5.15 19.04 5.54
CA LEU A 243 -6.45 18.40 5.31
C LEU A 243 -7.57 19.35 5.67
N ALA A 244 -8.60 19.42 4.84
CA ALA A 244 -9.84 20.09 5.19
C ALA A 244 -10.49 19.41 6.41
N GLY A 245 -11.26 20.16 7.21
CA GLY A 245 -11.89 19.61 8.42
C GLY A 245 -12.71 18.35 8.16
N TRP A 246 -13.42 18.28 7.04
CA TRP A 246 -14.17 17.08 6.63
C TRP A 246 -13.27 15.91 6.21
N GLN A 247 -12.08 16.15 5.64
CA GLN A 247 -11.09 15.10 5.35
C GLN A 247 -10.59 14.49 6.65
N ALA A 248 -10.28 15.33 7.63
CA ALA A 248 -9.83 14.89 8.95
C ALA A 248 -10.90 14.03 9.65
N VAL A 249 -12.17 14.43 9.58
CA VAL A 249 -13.29 13.62 10.11
C VAL A 249 -13.39 12.28 9.38
N GLY A 250 -13.26 12.26 8.06
CA GLY A 250 -13.31 11.01 7.30
C GLY A 250 -12.16 10.06 7.62
N VAL A 251 -10.94 10.60 7.82
CA VAL A 251 -9.78 9.83 8.31
C VAL A 251 -10.10 9.23 9.68
N ALA A 252 -10.64 10.02 10.60
CA ALA A 252 -11.03 9.55 11.92
C ALA A 252 -12.11 8.46 11.87
N CYS A 253 -13.10 8.57 10.97
CA CYS A 253 -14.10 7.53 10.75
C CYS A 253 -13.48 6.21 10.29
N VAL A 254 -12.56 6.23 9.32
CA VAL A 254 -11.92 5.01 8.81
C VAL A 254 -11.00 4.38 9.86
N VAL A 255 -10.22 5.18 10.58
CA VAL A 255 -9.35 4.70 11.67
C VAL A 255 -10.20 4.11 12.80
N GLY A 256 -11.27 4.81 13.20
CA GLY A 256 -12.22 4.34 14.22
C GLY A 256 -12.90 3.03 13.83
N ALA A 257 -13.32 2.90 12.56
CA ALA A 257 -13.90 1.67 12.03
C ALA A 257 -12.92 0.50 12.06
N ALA A 258 -11.66 0.73 11.67
CA ALA A 258 -10.61 -0.29 11.70
C ALA A 258 -10.26 -0.72 13.13
N LEU A 259 -10.14 0.22 14.06
CA LEU A 259 -9.93 -0.06 15.49
C LEU A 259 -11.11 -0.84 16.08
N GLY A 260 -12.34 -0.38 15.84
CA GLY A 260 -13.57 -1.03 16.31
C GLY A 260 -13.71 -2.45 15.79
N ALA A 261 -13.52 -2.67 14.50
CA ALA A 261 -13.55 -4.00 13.88
C ALA A 261 -12.48 -4.94 14.47
N THR A 262 -11.31 -4.41 14.83
CA THR A 262 -10.20 -5.21 15.38
C THR A 262 -10.40 -5.56 16.86
N LEU A 263 -10.94 -4.62 17.65
CA LEU A 263 -11.17 -4.81 19.08
C LEU A 263 -12.41 -5.66 19.36
N VAL A 264 -13.46 -5.59 18.53
CA VAL A 264 -14.69 -6.36 18.74
C VAL A 264 -14.55 -7.84 18.32
N ARG A 265 -13.54 -8.20 17.53
CA ARG A 265 -13.28 -9.58 17.12
C ARG A 265 -12.69 -10.42 18.27
N PRO A 266 -13.39 -11.49 18.73
CA PRO A 266 -12.83 -12.41 19.71
C PRO A 266 -11.68 -13.19 19.09
N ASN A 267 -10.63 -13.39 19.89
CA ASN A 267 -9.38 -14.03 19.52
C ASN A 267 -9.60 -15.44 18.92
N ARG A 268 -9.55 -15.58 17.58
CA ARG A 268 -9.59 -16.91 16.92
C ARG A 268 -8.26 -17.67 17.01
N ALA A 269 -7.21 -17.09 17.58
CA ALA A 269 -5.88 -17.72 17.68
C ALA A 269 -5.73 -18.69 18.86
N ALA A 270 -6.76 -18.90 19.70
CA ALA A 270 -6.70 -19.82 20.85
C ALA A 270 -7.38 -21.18 20.63
N ARG A 271 -7.70 -21.55 19.38
CA ARG A 271 -8.27 -22.86 19.04
C ARG A 271 -7.63 -23.43 17.78
N ARG A 272 -6.36 -23.80 17.85
CA ARG A 272 -5.76 -24.90 17.08
C ARG A 272 -4.68 -25.54 17.90
#